data_AF-A0A0J6VDW0-F1
#
_entry.id   AF-A0A0J6VDW0-F1
#
_cell.length_a   1.000
_cell.length_b   1.000
_cell.length_c   1.000
_cell.angle_alpha   90.00
_cell.angle_beta   90.00
_cell.angle_gamma   90.00
#
_symmetry.space_group_name_H-M   'P 1'
#
loop_
_entity.id
_entity.type
_entity.pdbx_description
1 polymer ?
#
loop_
_entity_poly.entity_id
_entity_poly.type
_entity_poly.pdbx_seq_one_letter_code
_entity_poly.pdbx_strand_id
1 'polypeptide(L)'
;MVAVERLTGVYKNLTHGIVALVYKCQPVGGKAQATEEERELRWMTREEVQAEMVPAFSVRVLDAFDTGVQSRTHDGTNLIPSA
;
A
#
# COMPACT_ATOMS: atom_id res chain seq x y z
N MET A 1 7.66 2.09 16.23
CA MET A 1 7.99 3.43 15.71
C MET A 1 8.55 3.28 14.30
N VAL A 2 8.12 4.14 13.37
CA VAL A 2 8.59 4.15 11.98
C VAL A 2 9.11 5.53 11.62
N ALA A 3 10.14 5.59 10.77
CA ALA A 3 10.57 6.81 10.10
C ALA A 3 9.97 6.85 8.70
N VAL A 4 9.41 7.99 8.30
CA VAL A 4 8.88 8.20 6.96
C VAL A 4 10.03 8.53 6.02
N GLU A 5 10.17 7.79 4.92
CA GLU A 5 11.22 8.04 3.93
C GLU A 5 10.73 8.96 2.80
N ARG A 6 9.80 8.47 1.98
CA ARG A 6 9.34 9.17 0.77
C ARG A 6 7.94 8.76 0.33
N LEU A 7 7.28 9.62 -0.43
CA LEU A 7 6.08 9.27 -1.18
C LEU A 7 6.44 8.23 -2.27
N THR A 8 5.63 7.19 -2.40
CA THR A 8 5.79 6.16 -3.44
C THR A 8 4.63 6.10 -4.41
N GLY A 9 3.43 6.55 -4.02
CA GLY A 9 2.36 6.67 -4.99
C GLY A 9 1.08 7.33 -4.52
N VAL A 10 0.26 7.65 -5.52
CA VAL A 10 -1.08 8.22 -5.42
C VAL A 10 -2.07 7.25 -6.07
N TYR A 11 -2.99 6.71 -5.27
CA TYR A 11 -3.93 5.67 -5.69
C TYR A 11 -5.35 6.18 -5.56
N LYS A 12 -6.07 6.21 -6.67
CA LYS A 12 -7.34 6.92 -6.79
C LYS A 12 -8.48 5.93 -6.98
N ASN A 13 -9.48 5.97 -6.10
CA ASN A 13 -10.79 5.41 -6.36
C ASN A 13 -11.75 6.56 -6.58
N LEU A 14 -11.81 7.04 -7.83
CA LEU A 14 -12.59 8.23 -8.17
C LEU A 14 -14.10 7.96 -8.17
N THR A 15 -14.52 6.71 -8.37
CA THR A 15 -15.93 6.31 -8.20
C THR A 15 -16.43 6.63 -6.79
N HIS A 16 -15.55 6.51 -5.79
CA HIS A 16 -15.85 6.85 -4.40
C HIS A 16 -15.25 8.19 -3.94
N GLY A 17 -14.64 8.97 -4.84
CA GLY A 17 -14.00 10.25 -4.49
C GLY A 17 -12.79 10.14 -3.54
N ILE A 18 -12.11 8.98 -3.51
CA ILE A 18 -11.01 8.70 -2.58
C ILE A 18 -9.66 8.81 -3.29
N VAL A 19 -8.70 9.45 -2.62
CA VAL A 19 -7.28 9.48 -3.00
C VAL A 19 -6.43 9.03 -1.83
N ALA A 20 -5.63 7.98 -2.03
CA ALA A 20 -4.67 7.48 -1.05
C ALA A 20 -3.24 7.87 -1.44
N LEU A 21 -2.52 8.49 -0.50
CA LEU A 21 -1.09 8.77 -0.61
C LEU A 21 -0.32 7.71 0.18
N VAL A 22 0.63 7.03 -0.46
CA VAL A 22 1.40 5.95 0.17
C VAL A 22 2.84 6.39 0.33
N TYR A 23 3.34 6.24 1.55
CA TYR A 23 4.73 6.53 1.91
C TYR A 23 5.47 5.26 2.28
N LYS A 24 6.70 5.13 1.80
CA LYS A 24 7.63 4.10 2.27
C LYS A 24 8.18 4.55 3.63
N CYS A 25 8.14 3.64 4.59
CA CYS A 25 8.64 3.88 5.93
C CYS A 25 9.60 2.77 6.34
N GLN A 26 10.52 3.10 7.23
CA GLN A 26 11.43 2.14 7.84
C GLN A 26 11.10 1.95 9.32
N PRO A 27 11.01 0.72 9.83
CA PRO A 27 10.95 0.47 11.27
C PRO A 27 12.24 0.98 11.94
N VAL A 28 12.11 1.84 12.93
CA VAL A 28 13.25 2.40 13.69
C VAL A 28 13.27 1.98 15.15
N GLY A 29 12.29 1.19 15.58
CA GLY A 29 12.25 0.63 16.93
C GLY A 29 10.86 0.16 17.35
N GLY A 30 10.82 -0.57 18.46
CA GLY A 30 9.61 -1.24 18.95
C GLY A 30 9.33 -2.56 18.22
N LYS A 31 8.33 -3.31 18.72
CA LYS A 31 7.80 -4.50 18.05
C LYS A 31 6.45 -4.16 17.45
N ALA A 32 6.15 -4.72 16.28
CA ALA A 32 4.82 -4.64 15.72
C ALA A 32 3.83 -5.35 16.66
N GLN A 33 2.77 -4.66 17.05
CA GLN A 33 1.75 -5.16 17.97
C GLN A 33 0.39 -4.88 17.33
N ALA A 34 -0.46 -5.91 17.25
CA ALA A 34 -1.84 -5.73 16.81
C ALA A 34 -2.60 -4.91 17.87
N THR A 35 -3.52 -4.08 17.41
CA THR A 35 -4.52 -3.39 18.24
C THR A 35 -5.84 -4.17 18.18
N GLU A 36 -6.87 -3.69 18.89
CA GLU A 36 -8.20 -4.32 18.88
C GLU A 36 -8.90 -4.25 17.51
N GLU A 37 -8.46 -3.35 16.63
CA GLU A 37 -9.02 -3.17 15.29
C GLU A 37 -8.43 -4.14 14.26
N GLU A 38 -7.24 -4.71 14.51
CA GLU A 38 -6.60 -5.66 13.60
C GLU A 38 -6.90 -7.11 13.97
N ARG A 39 -7.27 -7.89 12.96
CA ARG A 39 -7.53 -9.32 13.10
C ARG A 39 -6.27 -10.18 13.06
N GLU A 40 -5.24 -9.71 12.35
CA GLU A 40 -3.99 -10.41 12.13
C GLU A 40 -2.88 -9.39 11.83
N LEU A 41 -1.68 -9.66 12.34
CA LEU A 41 -0.47 -8.92 12.00
C LEU A 41 0.62 -9.90 11.57
N ARG A 42 1.10 -9.74 10.33
CA ARG A 42 2.25 -10.50 9.82
C ARG A 42 3.09 -9.69 8.84
N TRP A 43 4.33 -10.10 8.68
CA TRP A 43 5.20 -9.63 7.61
C TRP A 43 4.99 -10.49 6.36
N MET A 44 5.03 -9.85 5.19
CA MET A 44 4.88 -10.54 3.90
C MET A 44 6.07 -10.21 2.99
N THR A 45 6.46 -11.21 2.20
CA THR A 45 7.30 -11.09 1.01
C THR A 45 6.51 -10.44 -0.14
N ARG A 46 7.20 -10.09 -1.23
CA ARG A 46 6.53 -9.49 -2.40
C ARG A 46 5.59 -10.48 -3.09
N GLU A 47 5.98 -11.75 -3.08
CA GLU A 47 5.25 -12.86 -3.68
C GLU A 47 3.97 -13.14 -2.90
N GLU A 48 4.03 -13.17 -1.57
CA GLU A 48 2.85 -13.29 -0.70
C GLU A 48 1.90 -12.10 -0.88
N VAL A 49 2.43 -10.88 -0.95
CA VAL A 49 1.63 -9.67 -1.24
C VAL A 49 0.86 -9.82 -2.56
N GLN A 50 1.49 -10.33 -3.61
CA GLN A 50 0.82 -10.56 -4.89
C GLN A 50 -0.24 -11.65 -4.83
N ALA A 51 0.02 -12.72 -4.09
CA ALA A 51 -0.87 -13.87 -4.01
C ALA A 51 -2.09 -13.62 -3.11
N GLU A 52 -1.93 -12.82 -2.05
CA GLU A 52 -2.89 -12.77 -0.95
C GLU A 52 -3.64 -11.44 -0.83
N MET A 53 -3.08 -10.34 -1.33
CA MET A 53 -3.74 -9.03 -1.25
C MET A 53 -4.59 -8.75 -2.49
N VAL A 54 -5.69 -8.04 -2.27
CA VAL A 54 -6.52 -7.47 -3.33
C VAL A 54 -5.66 -6.59 -4.25
N PRO A 55 -5.76 -6.71 -5.60
CA PRO A 55 -4.85 -6.04 -6.53
C PRO A 55 -4.69 -4.53 -6.35
N ALA A 56 -5.78 -3.82 -6.02
CA ALA A 56 -5.76 -2.37 -5.75
C ALA A 56 -4.90 -1.97 -4.55
N PHE A 57 -4.62 -2.90 -3.64
CA PHE A 57 -3.77 -2.70 -2.46
C PHE A 57 -2.40 -3.36 -2.61
N SER A 58 -2.31 -4.52 -3.26
CA SER A 58 -1.02 -5.19 -3.50
C SER A 58 -0.06 -4.31 -4.31
N VAL A 59 -0.57 -3.65 -5.36
CA VAL A 59 0.22 -2.73 -6.20
C VAL A 59 0.85 -1.59 -5.39
N ARG A 60 0.20 -1.13 -4.31
CA ARG A 60 0.71 -0.04 -3.47
C ARG A 60 2.02 -0.40 -2.80
N VAL A 61 2.14 -1.67 -2.39
CA VAL A 61 3.34 -2.23 -1.76
C VAL A 61 4.41 -2.48 -2.82
N LEU A 62 4.03 -3.05 -3.97
CA LEU A 62 4.97 -3.38 -5.04
C LEU A 62 5.62 -2.12 -5.62
N ASP A 63 4.83 -1.09 -5.90
CA ASP A 63 5.30 0.21 -6.38
C ASP A 63 6.28 0.88 -5.39
N ALA A 64 6.19 0.57 -4.09
CA ALA A 64 7.10 1.14 -3.10
C ALA A 64 8.56 0.65 -3.24
N PHE A 65 8.78 -0.42 -3.98
CA PHE A 65 10.12 -0.91 -4.32
C PHE A 65 10.72 -0.24 -5.55
N ASP A 66 9.92 0.47 -6.35
CA ASP A 66 10.40 1.28 -7.47
C ASP A 66 10.93 2.63 -6.99
N THR A 67 11.77 3.27 -7.79
CA THR A 67 12.37 4.58 -7.46
C THR A 67 11.43 5.76 -7.69
N GLY A 68 10.44 5.62 -8.59
CA GLY A 68 9.49 6.68 -8.95
C GLY A 68 8.29 6.78 -8.03
N VAL A 69 7.57 7.91 -8.14
CA VAL A 69 6.22 8.06 -7.57
C VAL A 69 5.21 7.58 -8.61
N GLN A 70 4.40 6.60 -8.24
CA GLN A 70 3.38 6.03 -9.12
C GLN A 70 2.05 6.76 -8.96
N SER A 71 1.27 6.86 -10.04
CA SER A 71 -0.10 7.37 -10.00
C SER A 71 -1.01 6.40 -10.71
N ARG A 72 -1.95 5.79 -9.97
CA ARG A 72 -2.84 4.74 -10.48
C ARG A 72 -4.28 4.98 -10.10
N THR A 73 -5.19 4.37 -10.85
CA THR A 73 -6.63 4.39 -10.60
C THR A 73 -7.11 2.95 -10.36
N HIS A 74 -8.07 2.77 -9.45
CA HIS A 74 -8.65 1.47 -9.14
C HIS A 74 -10.13 1.60 -8.76
N ASP A 75 -10.87 0.49 -8.87
CA ASP A 75 -12.29 0.40 -8.48
C ASP A 75 -12.50 -0.01 -7.00
N GLY A 76 -11.41 -0.37 -6.31
CA GLY A 76 -11.42 -0.89 -4.93
C GLY A 76 -10.94 -2.33 -4.85
N THR A 77 -10.98 -3.04 -5.98
CA THR A 77 -10.52 -4.41 -6.12
C THR A 77 -9.39 -4.50 -7.14
N ASN A 78 -9.60 -3.96 -8.34
CA ASN A 78 -8.70 -4.04 -9.48
C ASN A 78 -8.17 -2.67 -9.87
N LEU A 79 -6.98 -2.68 -10.48
CA LEU A 79 -6.49 -1.53 -11.23
C LEU A 79 -7.35 -1.34 -12.47
N ILE A 80 -7.64 -0.08 -12.79
CA ILE A 80 -8.35 0.30 -14.00
C ILE A 80 -7.50 1.29 -14.80
N PRO A 81 -7.70 1.40 -16.12
CA PRO A 81 -7.06 2.43 -16.92
C PRO A 81 -7.26 3.80 -16.27
N SER A 82 -6.19 4.59 -16.21
CA SER A 82 -6.35 5.98 -15.82
C SER A 82 -7.09 6.69 -16.94
N ALA A 83 -8.18 7.37 -16.58
CA ALA A 83 -8.85 8.33 -17.45
C ALA A 83 -7.94 9.54 -17.73
#